data_AF-A0A150QKU2-F1
#
_entry.id   AF-A0A150QKU2-F1
#
_cell.length_a   1.000
_cell.length_b   1.000
_cell.length_c   1.000
_cell.angle_alpha   90.00
_cell.angle_beta   90.00
_cell.angle_gamma   90.00
#
_symmetry.space_group_name_H-M   'P 1'
#
loop_
_entity.id
_entity.type
_entity.pdbx_description
1 polymer ?
#
loop_
_entity_poly.entity_id
_entity_poly.type
_entity_poly.pdbx_seq_one_letter_code
_entity_poly.pdbx_strand_id
1 'polypeptide(L)'
;MAEQDPPSTPPEPPAAPPGPNPVPTLDGLFPRPHPSSETLFLLGAAALVLGPLAGVPAILLGRLVLREIARSEGRYTGEARARLGVGLGWAGTQVHTLLLLYVIGAASEPVALAVLGAGVVAGLAIAIGAGAAGAPQPLAAAARASRRAPWVIYPAVTGLLGVGLAGFLTKQSADERARLEALAACQEARRNAGEALEAASFDEARSHLQEARRTCVEGAALQEAARTEADVDAREREAIERRAQEEAAREERERAKAERERAEEQRRRAEREQRAAARFKEVAPAIARQVQVASARATQRRWEDAQAALSQAELALDEFRGTDVQRSERGAALLAQVVRLRPDVDAGVEQTRQRREAEERRRQELKAAAEERLQQMKEAAEERRQASLRVQCCDGTRSPSCLCGRSSYRGCCSHHGGVCGCEE
;
A
#
# COMPACT_ATOMS: atom_id res chain seq x y z
N MET A 1 102.41 -60.71 4.43
CA MET A 1 103.33 -61.40 5.36
C MET A 1 103.13 -60.81 6.74
N ALA A 2 103.40 -61.62 7.76
CA ALA A 2 103.51 -61.27 9.17
C ALA A 2 102.19 -61.20 9.95
N GLU A 3 101.69 -62.40 10.29
CA GLU A 3 101.83 -62.95 11.65
C GLU A 3 102.61 -62.06 12.62
N GLN A 4 101.99 -61.61 13.71
CA GLN A 4 102.71 -61.14 14.88
C GLN A 4 101.91 -61.39 16.16
N ASP A 5 102.41 -62.37 16.89
CA ASP A 5 102.03 -62.85 18.21
C ASP A 5 102.35 -61.82 19.33
N PRO A 6 101.94 -62.08 20.58
CA PRO A 6 101.35 -61.11 21.49
C PRO A 6 102.36 -60.52 22.50
N PRO A 7 102.09 -59.34 23.11
CA PRO A 7 102.90 -58.85 24.21
C PRO A 7 102.20 -59.07 25.58
N SER A 8 102.79 -60.00 26.32
CA SER A 8 103.22 -59.89 27.71
C SER A 8 102.80 -58.64 28.49
N THR A 9 102.17 -58.93 29.64
CA THR A 9 101.75 -58.07 30.73
C THR A 9 102.73 -56.95 31.09
N PRO A 10 102.26 -55.68 31.18
CA PRO A 10 103.01 -54.61 31.82
C PRO A 10 103.08 -54.81 33.35
N PRO A 11 104.21 -54.44 33.98
CA PRO A 11 104.43 -54.59 35.42
C PRO A 11 103.45 -53.77 36.25
N GLU A 12 103.01 -54.38 37.35
CA GLU A 12 102.14 -53.82 38.37
C GLU A 12 102.73 -52.50 38.91
N PRO A 13 102.01 -51.37 38.76
CA PRO A 13 102.45 -50.08 39.26
C PRO A 13 102.46 -50.07 40.79
N PRO A 14 103.46 -49.41 41.42
CA PRO A 14 103.67 -49.43 42.86
C PRO A 14 102.43 -48.95 43.62
N ALA A 15 102.08 -49.70 44.66
CA ALA A 15 101.00 -49.41 45.59
C ALA A 15 101.05 -47.94 46.03
N ALA A 16 100.09 -47.16 45.53
CA ALA A 16 99.86 -45.81 45.97
C ALA A 16 99.57 -45.82 47.48
N PRO A 17 100.09 -44.83 48.24
CA PRO A 17 99.88 -44.75 49.68
C PRO A 17 98.37 -44.79 49.98
N PRO A 18 97.94 -45.38 51.11
CA PRO A 18 96.53 -45.44 51.48
C PRO A 18 95.93 -44.06 51.38
N GLY A 19 95.12 -43.86 50.33
CA GLY A 19 94.41 -42.62 50.10
C GLY A 19 93.61 -42.33 51.36
N PRO A 20 93.54 -41.07 51.81
CA PRO A 20 92.81 -40.71 53.01
C PRO A 20 91.46 -41.40 52.95
N ASN A 21 91.14 -42.21 53.97
CA ASN A 21 89.80 -42.76 54.18
C ASN A 21 88.82 -41.65 53.80
N PRO A 22 87.90 -41.86 52.83
CA PRO A 22 87.04 -40.79 52.36
C PRO A 22 86.36 -40.24 53.60
N VAL A 23 86.77 -39.03 53.98
CA VAL A 23 86.14 -38.30 55.07
C VAL A 23 84.67 -38.34 54.70
N PRO A 24 83.77 -38.94 55.51
CA PRO A 24 82.37 -39.04 55.15
C PRO A 24 81.93 -37.64 54.75
N THR A 25 81.70 -37.45 53.45
CA THR A 25 81.34 -36.14 52.94
C THR A 25 80.04 -35.81 53.64
N LEU A 26 79.99 -34.66 54.32
CA LEU A 26 78.82 -34.23 55.08
C LEU A 26 77.53 -34.23 54.22
N ASP A 27 77.67 -34.29 52.89
CA ASP A 27 76.63 -34.46 51.87
C ASP A 27 75.84 -35.78 51.94
N GLY A 28 76.23 -36.74 52.79
CA GLY A 28 75.47 -37.96 53.10
C GLY A 28 74.67 -37.91 54.40
N LEU A 29 74.91 -36.91 55.26
CA LEU A 29 74.22 -36.75 56.55
C LEU A 29 72.89 -36.00 56.43
N PHE A 30 72.70 -35.24 55.35
CA PHE A 30 71.46 -34.53 55.09
C PHE A 30 70.64 -35.26 54.02
N PRO A 31 69.38 -35.62 54.33
CA PRO A 31 68.56 -36.36 53.39
C PRO A 31 68.23 -35.49 52.15
N ARG A 32 68.48 -36.03 50.96
CA ARG A 32 68.40 -35.27 49.70
C ARG A 32 66.95 -35.18 49.21
N PRO A 33 66.50 -34.04 48.66
CA PRO A 33 65.16 -33.95 48.09
C PRO A 33 65.04 -34.91 46.89
N HIS A 34 63.95 -35.68 46.85
CA HIS A 34 63.70 -36.59 45.73
C HIS A 34 63.54 -35.79 44.42
N PRO A 35 64.27 -36.11 43.33
CA PRO A 35 64.28 -35.30 42.11
C PRO A 35 62.89 -35.15 41.47
N SER A 36 62.05 -36.16 41.62
CA SER A 36 60.66 -36.15 41.12
C SER A 36 59.65 -35.44 42.03
N SER A 37 60.05 -34.98 43.22
CA SER A 37 59.10 -34.33 44.15
C SER A 37 58.68 -32.94 43.69
N GLU A 38 59.56 -32.22 43.01
CA GLU A 38 59.26 -30.91 42.42
C GLU A 38 58.39 -31.03 41.16
N THR A 39 58.70 -31.99 40.29
CA THR A 39 57.87 -32.26 39.10
C THR A 39 56.46 -32.67 39.48
N LEU A 40 56.29 -33.45 40.56
CA LEU A 40 54.98 -33.81 41.10
C LEU A 40 54.16 -32.63 41.59
N PHE A 41 54.82 -31.68 42.26
CA PHE A 41 54.14 -30.48 42.72
C PHE A 41 53.69 -29.61 41.55
N LEU A 42 54.56 -29.41 40.55
CA LEU A 42 54.22 -28.65 39.34
C LEU A 42 53.10 -29.33 38.54
N LEU A 43 53.14 -30.65 38.43
CA LEU A 43 52.10 -31.42 37.73
C LEU A 43 50.75 -31.36 38.48
N GLY A 44 50.79 -31.40 39.82
CA GLY A 44 49.61 -31.19 40.67
C GLY A 44 49.04 -29.78 40.55
N ALA A 45 49.88 -28.75 40.51
CA ALA A 45 49.43 -27.38 40.27
C ALA A 45 48.87 -27.21 38.85
N ALA A 46 49.52 -27.80 37.84
CA ALA A 46 49.03 -27.81 36.45
C ALA A 46 47.66 -28.49 36.31
N ALA A 47 47.37 -29.50 37.14
CA ALA A 47 46.05 -30.14 37.19
C ALA A 47 44.91 -29.20 37.61
N LEU A 48 45.19 -28.10 38.30
CA LEU A 48 44.17 -27.07 38.58
C LEU A 48 43.72 -26.33 37.32
N VAL A 49 44.52 -26.34 36.25
CA VAL A 49 44.23 -25.64 34.98
C VAL A 49 43.91 -26.62 33.86
N LEU A 50 44.66 -27.72 33.77
CA LEU A 50 44.52 -28.75 32.73
C LEU A 50 43.59 -29.89 33.15
N GLY A 51 43.06 -29.83 34.37
CA GLY A 51 42.08 -30.78 34.89
C GLY A 51 42.58 -32.23 34.90
N PRO A 52 41.76 -33.21 34.46
CA PRO A 52 42.09 -34.63 34.52
C PRO A 52 43.34 -35.02 33.74
N LEU A 53 43.66 -34.31 32.64
CA LEU A 53 44.78 -34.65 31.76
C LEU A 53 46.13 -34.54 32.46
N ALA A 54 46.30 -33.56 33.34
CA ALA A 54 47.49 -33.43 34.19
C ALA A 54 47.30 -34.07 35.57
N GLY A 55 46.07 -34.09 36.09
CA GLY A 55 45.75 -34.61 37.41
C GLY A 55 45.95 -36.12 37.55
N VAL A 56 45.50 -36.91 36.57
CA VAL A 56 45.64 -38.38 36.63
C VAL A 56 47.12 -38.81 36.62
N PRO A 57 47.98 -38.30 35.71
CA PRO A 57 49.41 -38.57 35.77
C PRO A 57 50.06 -38.14 37.09
N ALA A 58 49.69 -36.97 37.65
CA ALA A 58 50.21 -36.50 38.94
C ALA A 58 49.87 -37.45 40.09
N ILE A 59 48.64 -37.98 40.12
CA ILE A 59 48.20 -38.93 41.14
C ILE A 59 48.96 -40.26 41.03
N LEU A 60 49.15 -40.78 39.80
CA LEU A 60 49.85 -42.05 39.58
C LEU A 60 51.33 -41.96 39.93
N LEU A 61 52.03 -40.94 39.39
CA LEU A 61 53.44 -40.69 39.69
C LEU A 61 53.65 -40.42 41.18
N GLY A 62 52.74 -39.68 41.82
CA GLY A 62 52.84 -39.33 43.23
C GLY A 62 52.79 -40.56 44.14
N ARG A 63 51.95 -41.55 43.80
CA ARG A 63 51.91 -42.82 44.54
C ARG A 63 53.18 -43.64 44.39
N LEU A 64 53.84 -43.58 43.23
CA LEU A 64 55.13 -44.26 43.02
C LEU A 64 56.24 -43.58 43.82
N VAL A 65 56.36 -42.26 43.72
CA VAL A 65 57.38 -41.48 44.43
C VAL A 65 57.20 -41.56 45.95
N LEU A 66 55.98 -41.51 46.46
CA LEU A 66 55.73 -41.67 47.90
C LEU A 66 56.12 -43.08 48.41
N ARG A 67 55.93 -44.13 47.59
CA ARG A 67 56.39 -45.49 47.94
C ARG A 67 57.92 -45.59 47.94
N GLU A 68 58.57 -44.91 47.00
CA GLU A 68 60.03 -44.90 46.89
C GLU A 68 60.67 -44.13 48.04
N ILE A 69 60.14 -42.96 48.40
CA ILE A 69 60.56 -42.20 49.58
C ILE A 69 60.40 -43.05 50.85
N ALA A 70 59.25 -43.72 51.03
CA ALA A 70 59.01 -44.58 52.20
C ALA A 70 59.98 -45.78 52.28
N ARG A 71 60.40 -46.35 51.14
CA ARG A 71 61.38 -47.45 51.10
C ARG A 71 62.83 -47.02 51.25
N SER A 72 63.12 -45.73 51.11
CA SER A 72 64.49 -45.21 51.07
C SER A 72 65.19 -45.15 52.43
N GLU A 73 64.51 -45.56 53.51
CA GLU A 73 65.03 -45.56 54.90
C GLU A 73 65.61 -44.19 55.32
N GLY A 74 64.95 -43.11 54.89
CA GLY A 74 65.35 -41.74 55.21
C GLY A 74 66.36 -41.12 54.25
N ARG A 75 66.78 -41.82 53.19
CA ARG A 75 67.68 -41.25 52.17
C ARG A 75 67.06 -40.08 51.39
N TYR A 76 65.74 -40.10 51.17
CA TYR A 76 65.05 -39.04 50.44
C TYR A 76 64.11 -38.22 51.34
N THR A 77 64.12 -36.89 51.16
CA THR A 77 63.11 -35.98 51.70
C THR A 77 62.12 -35.51 50.63
N GLY A 78 61.08 -34.78 51.04
CA GLY A 78 60.09 -34.19 50.13
C GLY A 78 58.70 -34.83 50.18
N GLU A 79 58.41 -35.66 51.18
CA GLU A 79 57.12 -36.34 51.33
C GLU A 79 55.94 -35.37 51.37
N ALA A 80 56.04 -34.29 52.15
CA ALA A 80 54.98 -33.28 52.26
C ALA A 80 54.67 -32.63 50.90
N ARG A 81 55.71 -32.35 50.10
CA ARG A 81 55.58 -31.74 48.77
C ARG A 81 54.94 -32.70 47.76
N ALA A 82 55.32 -33.98 47.81
CA ALA A 82 54.70 -35.01 46.99
C ALA A 82 53.22 -35.25 47.37
N ARG A 83 52.89 -35.25 48.67
CA ARG A 83 51.49 -35.33 49.15
C ARG A 83 50.66 -34.12 48.70
N LEU A 84 51.22 -32.91 48.77
CA LEU A 84 50.58 -31.71 48.24
C LEU A 84 50.34 -31.79 46.74
N GLY A 85 51.32 -32.25 45.95
CA GLY A 85 51.16 -32.46 44.51
C GLY A 85 50.04 -33.44 44.17
N VAL A 86 49.94 -34.56 44.90
CA VAL A 86 48.83 -35.53 44.73
C VAL A 86 47.48 -34.93 45.13
N GLY A 87 47.45 -34.16 46.23
CA GLY A 87 46.23 -33.48 46.70
C GLY A 87 45.72 -32.45 45.69
N LEU A 88 46.61 -31.61 45.17
CA LEU A 88 46.30 -30.63 44.11
C LEU A 88 45.84 -31.33 42.83
N GLY A 89 46.48 -32.44 42.45
CA GLY A 89 46.06 -33.30 41.34
C GLY A 89 44.62 -33.79 41.47
N TRP A 90 44.24 -34.28 42.67
CA TRP A 90 42.86 -34.69 42.97
C TRP A 90 41.86 -33.54 42.92
N ALA A 91 42.20 -32.42 43.59
CA ALA A 91 41.32 -31.25 43.64
C ALA A 91 41.06 -30.68 42.23
N GLY A 92 42.12 -30.50 41.44
CA GLY A 92 42.02 -30.00 40.07
C GLY A 92 41.20 -30.91 39.15
N THR A 93 41.38 -32.23 39.29
CA THR A 93 40.58 -33.22 38.55
C THR A 93 39.10 -33.12 38.90
N GLN A 94 38.76 -33.06 40.20
CA GLN A 94 37.37 -32.98 40.65
C GLN A 94 36.68 -31.70 40.21
N VAL A 95 37.33 -30.55 40.36
CA VAL A 95 36.77 -29.25 39.95
C VAL A 95 36.47 -29.24 38.44
N HIS A 96 37.41 -29.71 37.62
CA HIS A 96 37.22 -29.76 36.17
C HIS A 96 36.15 -30.77 35.76
N THR A 97 36.07 -31.93 36.40
CA THR A 97 35.02 -32.91 36.11
C THR A 97 33.64 -32.35 36.45
N LEU A 98 33.48 -31.67 37.59
CA LEU A 98 32.21 -31.02 37.97
C LEU A 98 31.84 -29.88 37.00
N LEU A 99 32.83 -29.07 36.61
CA LEU A 99 32.62 -28.00 35.62
C LEU A 99 32.19 -28.56 34.26
N LEU A 100 32.84 -29.62 33.79
CA LEU A 100 32.48 -30.29 32.54
C LEU A 100 31.04 -30.83 32.60
N LEU A 101 30.68 -31.48 33.71
CA LEU A 101 29.31 -31.98 33.93
C LEU A 101 28.29 -30.85 33.96
N TYR A 102 28.63 -29.70 34.56
CA TYR A 102 27.78 -28.52 34.55
C TYR A 102 27.55 -27.98 33.12
N VAL A 103 28.62 -27.84 32.34
CA VAL A 103 28.53 -27.36 30.95
C VAL A 103 27.70 -28.32 30.08
N ILE A 104 27.91 -29.63 30.21
CA ILE A 104 27.12 -30.64 29.49
C ILE A 104 25.64 -30.59 29.92
N GLY A 105 25.39 -30.44 31.22
CA GLY A 105 24.03 -30.36 31.77
C GLY A 105 23.27 -29.10 31.35
N ALA A 106 23.95 -27.94 31.30
CA ALA A 106 23.37 -26.69 30.82
C ALA A 106 23.01 -26.72 29.33
N ALA A 107 23.70 -27.53 28.54
CA ALA A 107 23.44 -27.66 27.10
C ALA A 107 22.31 -28.66 26.75
N SER A 108 21.91 -29.54 27.68
CA SER A 108 20.88 -30.55 27.38
C SER A 108 20.21 -31.13 28.65
N GLU A 109 18.97 -30.71 28.92
CA GLU A 109 18.16 -31.22 30.04
C GLU A 109 18.07 -32.75 30.15
N PRO A 110 17.86 -33.54 29.07
CA PRO A 110 17.72 -34.99 29.21
C PRO A 110 19.06 -35.70 29.50
N VAL A 111 20.19 -35.12 29.08
CA VAL A 111 21.52 -35.71 29.32
C VAL A 111 21.96 -35.47 30.76
N ALA A 112 21.63 -34.32 31.33
CA ALA A 112 21.89 -34.01 32.74
C ALA A 112 21.24 -35.05 33.68
N LEU A 113 19.97 -35.38 33.44
CA LEU A 113 19.22 -36.38 34.21
C LEU A 113 19.78 -37.79 34.04
N ALA A 114 20.19 -38.17 32.83
CA ALA A 114 20.77 -39.49 32.57
C ALA A 114 22.15 -39.66 33.24
N VAL A 115 23.00 -38.64 33.20
CA VAL A 115 24.35 -38.69 33.81
C VAL A 115 24.28 -38.65 35.34
N LEU A 116 23.40 -37.82 35.92
CA LEU A 116 23.16 -37.82 37.36
C LEU A 116 22.53 -39.14 37.83
N GLY A 117 21.57 -39.67 37.08
CA GLY A 117 20.94 -40.96 37.35
C GLY A 117 21.95 -42.12 37.34
N ALA A 118 22.79 -42.19 36.30
CA ALA A 118 23.83 -43.23 36.20
C ALA A 118 24.88 -43.10 37.31
N GLY A 119 25.30 -41.88 37.66
CA GLY A 119 26.25 -41.62 38.74
C GLY A 119 25.71 -42.03 40.12
N VAL A 120 24.44 -41.72 40.41
CA VAL A 120 23.76 -42.13 41.65
C VAL A 120 23.61 -43.65 41.70
N VAL A 121 23.17 -44.30 40.62
CA VAL A 121 23.01 -45.76 40.57
C VAL A 121 24.35 -46.48 40.74
N ALA A 122 25.42 -46.00 40.10
CA ALA A 122 26.76 -46.57 40.27
C ALA A 122 27.28 -46.39 41.71
N GLY A 123 27.09 -45.21 42.30
CA GLY A 123 27.44 -44.94 43.70
C GLY A 123 26.66 -45.82 44.68
N LEU A 124 25.36 -46.00 44.44
CA LEU A 124 24.48 -46.85 45.24
C LEU A 124 24.84 -48.34 45.09
N ALA A 125 25.14 -48.81 43.88
CA ALA A 125 25.58 -50.19 43.63
C ALA A 125 26.91 -50.51 44.34
N ILE A 126 27.85 -49.57 44.37
CA ILE A 126 29.11 -49.71 45.11
C ILE A 126 28.84 -49.73 46.64
N ALA A 127 27.93 -48.87 47.13
CA ALA A 127 27.58 -48.81 48.55
C ALA A 127 26.80 -50.06 49.03
N ILE A 128 25.87 -50.59 48.22
CA ILE A 128 25.09 -51.79 48.53
C ILE A 128 25.96 -53.05 48.38
N GLY A 129 26.79 -53.12 47.34
CA GLY A 129 27.76 -54.22 47.14
C GLY A 129 28.80 -54.32 48.27
N ALA A 130 29.03 -53.24 49.01
CA ALA A 130 29.88 -53.21 50.21
C ALA A 130 29.24 -53.85 51.46
N GLY A 131 27.93 -54.08 51.45
CA GLY A 131 27.16 -54.61 52.59
C GLY A 131 26.74 -56.08 52.46
N ALA A 132 26.72 -56.64 51.26
CA ALA A 132 26.28 -58.02 51.03
C ALA A 132 27.44 -59.02 51.25
N ALA A 133 27.26 -59.94 52.19
CA ALA A 133 28.16 -61.07 52.41
C ALA A 133 28.10 -62.02 51.21
N GLY A 134 29.00 -61.81 50.24
CA GLY A 134 29.06 -62.59 49.00
C GLY A 134 29.54 -61.83 47.76
N ALA A 135 29.87 -60.54 47.88
CA ALA A 135 30.35 -59.77 46.73
C ALA A 135 31.71 -60.27 46.18
N PRO A 136 31.90 -60.31 44.84
CA PRO A 136 33.16 -60.71 44.23
C PRO A 136 34.31 -59.80 44.69
N GLN A 137 35.50 -60.39 44.86
CA GLN A 137 36.67 -59.78 45.51
C GLN A 137 37.02 -58.31 45.13
N PRO A 138 36.85 -57.81 43.88
CA PRO A 138 37.15 -56.41 43.58
C PRO A 138 36.22 -55.40 44.28
N LEU A 139 34.95 -55.73 44.55
CA LEU A 139 34.00 -54.83 45.20
C LEU A 139 34.23 -54.72 46.72
N ALA A 140 34.61 -55.82 47.37
CA ALA A 140 34.95 -55.85 48.78
C ALA A 140 36.24 -55.06 49.12
N ALA A 141 37.13 -54.87 48.13
CA ALA A 141 38.32 -54.04 48.25
C ALA A 141 37.98 -52.53 48.13
N ALA A 142 37.10 -52.16 47.19
CA ALA A 142 36.61 -50.78 47.05
C ALA A 142 35.82 -50.31 48.28
N ALA A 143 34.98 -51.19 48.83
CA ALA A 143 34.23 -50.98 50.07
C ALA A 143 35.11 -50.72 51.30
N ARG A 144 36.25 -51.42 51.41
CA ARG A 144 37.21 -51.21 52.52
C ARG A 144 38.05 -49.95 52.33
N ALA A 145 38.32 -49.57 51.08
CA ALA A 145 39.02 -48.32 50.76
C ALA A 145 38.15 -47.07 51.05
N SER A 146 36.84 -47.12 50.78
CA SER A 146 35.93 -45.99 51.04
C SER A 146 35.76 -45.70 52.53
N ARG A 147 35.75 -46.73 53.40
CA ARG A 147 35.69 -46.54 54.86
C ARG A 147 36.95 -45.91 55.46
N ARG A 148 38.10 -45.97 54.79
CA ARG A 148 39.35 -45.33 55.24
C ARG A 148 39.50 -43.88 54.76
N ALA A 149 38.63 -43.40 53.87
CA ALA A 149 38.70 -42.05 53.29
C ALA A 149 37.30 -41.40 53.19
N PRO A 150 36.65 -41.06 54.33
CA PRO A 150 35.30 -40.49 54.36
C PRO A 150 35.18 -39.14 53.62
N TRP A 151 36.29 -38.45 53.38
CA TRP A 151 36.38 -37.19 52.65
C TRP A 151 36.09 -37.31 51.13
N VAL A 152 36.01 -38.52 50.57
CA VAL A 152 35.67 -38.74 49.15
C VAL A 152 34.15 -38.83 48.93
N ILE A 153 33.37 -39.22 49.94
CA ILE A 153 31.92 -39.43 49.83
C ILE A 153 31.14 -38.13 50.06
N TYR A 154 31.62 -37.29 50.99
CA TYR A 154 30.94 -36.03 51.34
C TYR A 154 30.74 -35.06 50.15
N PRO A 155 31.73 -34.81 49.27
CA PRO A 155 31.58 -33.88 48.14
C PRO A 155 30.49 -34.28 47.15
N ALA A 156 30.36 -35.58 46.88
CA ALA A 156 29.38 -36.12 45.93
C ALA A 156 27.93 -35.93 46.43
N VAL A 157 27.70 -36.09 47.74
CA VAL A 157 26.39 -35.89 48.35
C VAL A 157 26.02 -34.40 48.41
N THR A 158 26.96 -33.52 48.77
CA THR A 158 26.73 -32.06 48.73
C THR A 158 26.49 -31.52 47.32
N GLY A 159 27.15 -32.06 46.30
CA GLY A 159 26.91 -31.67 44.90
C GLY A 159 25.48 -31.99 44.44
N LEU A 160 24.96 -33.17 44.80
CA LEU A 160 23.58 -33.58 44.46
C LEU A 160 22.51 -32.72 45.14
N LEU A 161 22.70 -32.37 46.42
CA LEU A 161 21.78 -31.48 47.15
C LEU A 161 21.81 -30.05 46.61
N GLY A 162 22.97 -29.54 46.22
CA GLY A 162 23.12 -28.20 45.65
C GLY A 162 22.39 -28.03 44.31
N VAL A 163 22.47 -29.02 43.42
CA VAL A 163 21.80 -28.98 42.10
C VAL A 163 20.27 -29.07 42.25
N GLY A 164 19.76 -29.89 43.17
CA GLY A 164 18.33 -29.99 43.45
C GLY A 164 17.73 -28.69 44.01
N LEU A 165 18.43 -28.03 44.93
CA LEU A 165 17.99 -26.77 45.53
C LEU A 165 18.05 -25.62 44.51
N ALA A 166 19.10 -25.55 43.69
CA ALA A 166 19.21 -24.56 42.63
C ALA A 166 18.07 -24.68 41.60
N GLY A 167 17.73 -25.91 41.19
CA GLY A 167 16.61 -26.17 40.26
C GLY A 167 15.23 -25.80 40.84
N PHE A 168 15.03 -25.99 42.15
CA PHE A 168 13.77 -25.60 42.80
C PHE A 168 13.63 -24.07 42.90
N LEU A 169 14.72 -23.36 43.27
CA LEU A 169 14.73 -21.90 43.35
C LEU A 169 14.61 -21.23 41.97
N THR A 170 15.20 -21.82 40.92
CA THR A 170 15.01 -21.31 39.54
C THR A 170 13.59 -21.55 39.03
N LYS A 171 12.96 -22.67 39.38
CA LYS A 171 11.56 -22.92 39.03
C LYS A 171 10.59 -21.96 39.73
N GLN A 172 10.77 -21.72 41.03
CA GLN A 172 9.92 -20.79 41.79
C GLN A 172 10.06 -19.36 41.26
N SER A 173 11.27 -18.93 40.91
CA SER A 173 11.49 -17.61 40.31
C SER A 173 10.97 -17.49 38.87
N ALA A 174 10.96 -18.57 38.09
CA ALA A 174 10.34 -18.59 36.78
C ALA A 174 8.80 -18.46 36.87
N ASP A 175 8.17 -19.20 37.80
CA ASP A 175 6.72 -19.12 38.02
C ASP A 175 6.28 -17.75 38.56
N GLU A 176 7.08 -17.11 39.43
CA GLU A 176 6.81 -15.74 39.89
C GLU A 176 6.96 -14.70 38.78
N ARG A 177 7.98 -14.83 37.91
CA ARG A 177 8.13 -13.94 36.74
C ARG A 177 6.96 -14.09 35.77
N ALA A 178 6.57 -15.33 35.45
CA ALA A 178 5.42 -15.58 34.59
C ALA A 178 4.12 -15.00 35.16
N ARG A 179 3.92 -15.04 36.49
CA ARG A 179 2.78 -14.40 37.16
C ARG A 179 2.83 -12.87 37.07
N LEU A 180 4.00 -12.26 37.29
CA LEU A 180 4.15 -10.80 37.19
C LEU A 180 3.97 -10.30 35.76
N GLU A 181 4.48 -11.04 34.76
CA GLU A 181 4.28 -10.75 33.34
C GLU A 181 2.80 -10.87 32.95
N ALA A 182 2.10 -11.90 33.43
CA ALA A 182 0.65 -12.05 33.20
C ALA A 182 -0.18 -10.93 33.85
N LEU A 183 0.18 -10.49 35.06
CA LEU A 183 -0.46 -9.35 35.71
C LEU A 183 -0.20 -8.03 34.97
N ALA A 184 1.03 -7.81 34.50
CA ALA A 184 1.38 -6.63 33.71
C ALA A 184 0.60 -6.59 32.38
N ALA A 185 0.54 -7.71 31.65
CA ALA A 185 -0.23 -7.83 30.42
C ALA A 185 -1.73 -7.60 30.65
N CYS A 186 -2.29 -8.14 31.75
CA CYS A 186 -3.68 -7.91 32.16
C CYS A 186 -3.95 -6.42 32.45
N GLN A 187 -3.04 -5.71 33.12
CA GLN A 187 -3.18 -4.28 33.40
C GLN A 187 -3.08 -3.43 32.13
N GLU A 188 -2.14 -3.77 31.23
CA GLU A 188 -1.97 -3.10 29.95
C GLU A 188 -3.20 -3.27 29.05
N ALA A 189 -3.71 -4.49 28.91
CA ALA A 189 -4.94 -4.75 28.14
C ALA A 189 -6.13 -3.95 28.69
N ARG A 190 -6.26 -3.82 30.02
CA ARG A 190 -7.31 -3.00 30.64
C ARG A 190 -7.16 -1.52 30.35
N ARG A 191 -5.92 -1.00 30.39
CA ARG A 191 -5.65 0.40 30.05
C ARG A 191 -6.01 0.68 28.60
N ASN A 192 -5.59 -0.18 27.68
CA ASN A 192 -5.89 -0.05 26.26
C ASN A 192 -7.40 -0.12 25.99
N ALA A 193 -8.15 -0.98 26.71
CA ALA A 193 -9.61 -1.00 26.63
C ALA A 193 -10.26 0.31 27.13
N GLY A 194 -9.72 0.93 28.18
CA GLY A 194 -10.16 2.24 28.66
C GLY A 194 -9.90 3.35 27.65
N GLU A 195 -8.69 3.39 27.08
CA GLU A 195 -8.30 4.37 26.05
C GLU A 195 -9.17 4.21 24.77
N ALA A 196 -9.46 2.98 24.34
CA ALA A 196 -10.36 2.69 23.22
C ALA A 196 -11.82 3.14 23.51
N LEU A 197 -12.30 2.97 24.74
CA LEU A 197 -13.63 3.43 25.14
C LEU A 197 -13.74 4.97 25.11
N GLU A 198 -12.70 5.68 25.56
CA GLU A 198 -12.63 7.14 25.46
C GLU A 198 -12.58 7.63 24.01
N ALA A 199 -11.93 6.88 23.12
CA ALA A 199 -11.91 7.13 21.68
C ALA A 199 -13.21 6.75 20.96
N ALA A 200 -14.21 6.20 21.67
CA ALA A 200 -15.44 5.64 21.12
C ALA A 200 -15.21 4.51 20.08
N SER A 201 -14.09 3.78 20.18
CA SER A 201 -13.81 2.58 19.39
C SER A 201 -14.30 1.32 20.11
N PHE A 202 -15.62 1.13 20.13
CA PHE A 202 -16.29 0.05 20.87
C PHE A 202 -15.77 -1.37 20.52
N ASP A 203 -15.45 -1.63 19.25
CA ASP A 203 -14.91 -2.93 18.80
C ASP A 203 -13.49 -3.21 19.33
N GLU A 204 -12.66 -2.18 19.38
CA GLU A 204 -11.28 -2.25 19.89
C GLU A 204 -11.28 -2.42 21.41
N ALA A 205 -12.18 -1.70 22.10
CA ALA A 205 -12.42 -1.88 23.52
C ALA A 205 -12.86 -3.32 23.86
N ARG A 206 -13.76 -3.92 23.07
CA ARG A 206 -14.15 -5.34 23.22
C ARG A 206 -12.97 -6.28 22.99
N SER A 207 -12.16 -6.04 21.97
CA SER A 207 -10.98 -6.86 21.66
C SER A 207 -9.99 -6.87 22.84
N HIS A 208 -9.68 -5.69 23.39
CA HIS A 208 -8.80 -5.56 24.56
C HIS A 208 -9.39 -6.19 25.83
N LEU A 209 -10.72 -6.09 26.03
CA LEU A 209 -11.39 -6.77 27.15
C LEU A 209 -11.37 -8.31 27.00
N GLN A 210 -11.50 -8.83 25.78
CA GLN A 210 -11.36 -10.27 25.52
C GLN A 210 -9.93 -10.76 25.76
N GLU A 211 -8.92 -9.97 25.41
CA GLU A 211 -7.52 -10.25 25.70
C GLU A 211 -7.22 -10.20 27.21
N ALA A 212 -7.74 -9.19 27.91
CA ALA A 212 -7.70 -9.13 29.37
C ALA A 212 -8.33 -10.39 30.00
N ARG A 213 -9.48 -10.84 29.50
CA ARG A 213 -10.15 -12.05 29.99
C ARG A 213 -9.32 -13.33 29.80
N ARG A 214 -8.48 -13.40 28.76
CA ARG A 214 -7.57 -14.53 28.51
C ARG A 214 -6.33 -14.51 29.40
N THR A 215 -5.86 -13.31 29.76
CA THR A 215 -4.58 -13.11 30.47
C THR A 215 -4.74 -12.96 31.99
N CYS A 216 -5.87 -12.43 32.46
CA CYS A 216 -6.14 -12.27 33.89
C CYS A 216 -6.57 -13.60 34.53
N VAL A 217 -5.76 -14.12 35.47
CA VAL A 217 -6.00 -15.41 36.15
C VAL A 217 -6.81 -15.24 37.46
N GLU A 218 -6.95 -14.01 37.96
CA GLU A 218 -7.61 -13.71 39.22
C GLU A 218 -9.10 -13.38 39.06
N GLY A 219 -9.95 -14.01 39.88
CA GLY A 219 -11.41 -13.90 39.78
C GLY A 219 -11.95 -12.47 39.93
N ALA A 220 -11.30 -11.62 40.72
CA ALA A 220 -11.71 -10.22 40.88
C ALA A 220 -11.49 -9.40 39.59
N ALA A 221 -10.36 -9.60 38.92
CA ALA A 221 -10.04 -8.93 37.65
C ALA A 221 -10.99 -9.37 36.53
N LEU A 222 -11.38 -10.65 36.51
CA LEU A 222 -12.37 -11.18 35.56
C LEU A 222 -13.76 -10.58 35.78
N GLN A 223 -14.19 -10.41 37.04
CA GLN A 223 -15.49 -9.81 37.34
C GLN A 223 -15.53 -8.32 36.98
N GLU A 224 -14.43 -7.61 37.15
CA GLU A 224 -14.31 -6.21 36.76
C GLU A 224 -14.30 -6.04 35.23
N ALA A 225 -13.56 -6.88 34.50
CA ALA A 225 -13.58 -6.88 33.04
C ALA A 225 -15.00 -7.12 32.47
N ALA A 226 -15.77 -8.04 33.08
CA ALA A 226 -17.16 -8.28 32.70
C ALA A 226 -18.08 -7.07 32.97
N ARG A 227 -17.83 -6.30 34.04
CA ARG A 227 -18.57 -5.05 34.30
C ARG A 227 -18.24 -3.99 33.26
N THR A 228 -16.96 -3.86 32.89
CA THR A 228 -16.53 -2.91 31.85
C THR A 228 -17.13 -3.28 30.49
N GLU A 229 -17.20 -4.57 30.15
CA GLU A 229 -17.86 -5.06 28.92
C GLU A 229 -19.35 -4.66 28.89
N ALA A 230 -20.07 -4.81 30.00
CA ALA A 230 -21.46 -4.37 30.11
C ALA A 230 -21.62 -2.84 29.99
N ASP A 231 -20.67 -2.04 30.49
CA ASP A 231 -20.67 -0.57 30.31
C ASP A 231 -20.39 -0.19 28.85
N VAL A 232 -19.46 -0.89 28.17
CA VAL A 232 -19.19 -0.71 26.73
C VAL A 232 -20.46 -0.96 25.91
N ASP A 233 -21.16 -2.06 26.17
CA ASP A 233 -22.42 -2.39 25.47
C ASP A 233 -23.56 -1.41 25.79
N ALA A 234 -23.60 -0.84 26.99
CA ALA A 234 -24.59 0.19 27.34
C ALA A 234 -24.30 1.50 26.59
N ARG A 235 -23.03 1.94 26.56
CA ARG A 235 -22.60 3.16 25.86
C ARG A 235 -22.72 3.04 24.35
N GLU A 236 -22.43 1.87 23.78
CA GLU A 236 -22.62 1.63 22.35
C GLU A 236 -24.10 1.77 21.97
N ARG A 237 -25.02 1.21 22.76
CA ARG A 237 -26.47 1.37 22.54
C ARG A 237 -26.90 2.83 22.62
N GLU A 238 -26.44 3.58 23.63
CA GLU A 238 -26.73 5.01 23.74
C GLU A 238 -26.16 5.80 22.54
N ALA A 239 -24.96 5.47 22.08
CA ALA A 239 -24.35 6.10 20.92
C ALA A 239 -25.12 5.80 19.62
N ILE A 240 -25.60 4.57 19.45
CA ILE A 240 -26.45 4.17 18.31
C ILE A 240 -27.78 4.92 18.36
N GLU A 241 -28.43 4.98 19.53
CA GLU A 241 -29.70 5.71 19.70
C GLU A 241 -29.52 7.21 19.42
N ARG A 242 -28.42 7.81 19.89
CA ARG A 242 -28.10 9.21 19.62
C ARG A 242 -27.88 9.48 18.14
N ARG A 243 -27.13 8.62 17.44
CA ARG A 243 -26.94 8.73 15.98
C ARG A 243 -28.27 8.59 15.24
N ALA A 244 -29.11 7.64 15.64
CA ALA A 244 -30.44 7.46 15.06
C ALA A 244 -31.34 8.70 15.29
N GLN A 245 -31.29 9.32 16.47
CA GLN A 245 -32.00 10.57 16.76
C GLN A 245 -31.47 11.75 15.93
N GLU A 246 -30.15 11.87 15.79
CA GLU A 246 -29.52 12.90 14.97
C GLU A 246 -29.86 12.74 13.47
N GLU A 247 -29.86 11.52 12.96
CA GLU A 247 -30.29 11.19 11.60
C GLU A 247 -31.77 11.49 11.38
N ALA A 248 -32.65 11.09 12.30
CA ALA A 248 -34.07 11.39 12.23
C ALA A 248 -34.33 12.92 12.25
N ALA A 249 -33.62 13.66 13.11
CA ALA A 249 -33.71 15.12 13.16
C ALA A 249 -33.18 15.78 11.88
N ARG A 250 -32.14 15.21 11.26
CA ARG A 250 -31.62 15.66 9.96
C ARG A 250 -32.63 15.42 8.84
N GLU A 251 -33.23 14.24 8.77
CA GLU A 251 -34.27 13.93 7.79
C GLU A 251 -35.48 14.86 7.93
N GLU A 252 -35.92 15.15 9.15
CA GLU A 252 -37.02 16.08 9.41
C GLU A 252 -36.69 17.50 8.92
N ARG A 253 -35.47 17.98 9.16
CA ARG A 253 -35.00 19.28 8.65
C ARG A 253 -34.96 19.31 7.11
N GLU A 254 -34.51 18.22 6.48
CA GLU A 254 -34.47 18.12 5.02
C GLU A 254 -35.90 18.09 4.43
N ARG A 255 -36.84 17.36 5.05
CA ARG A 255 -38.26 17.38 4.65
C ARG A 255 -38.88 18.76 4.80
N ALA A 256 -38.66 19.41 5.95
CA ALA A 256 -39.16 20.77 6.18
C ALA A 256 -38.58 21.80 5.20
N LYS A 257 -37.30 21.65 4.82
CA LYS A 257 -36.68 22.49 3.78
C LYS A 257 -37.31 22.25 2.41
N ALA A 258 -37.49 20.98 2.01
CA ALA A 258 -38.12 20.63 0.74
C ALA A 258 -39.57 21.14 0.65
N GLU A 259 -40.32 21.08 1.74
CA GLU A 259 -41.68 21.64 1.79
C GLU A 259 -41.69 23.16 1.64
N ARG A 260 -40.76 23.88 2.28
CA ARG A 260 -40.60 25.33 2.13
C ARG A 260 -40.25 25.71 0.69
N GLU A 261 -39.34 24.98 0.05
CA GLU A 261 -38.95 25.21 -1.35
C GLU A 261 -40.14 25.00 -2.30
N ARG A 262 -40.91 23.91 -2.11
CA ARG A 262 -42.16 23.68 -2.88
C ARG A 262 -43.19 24.77 -2.67
N ALA A 263 -43.38 25.23 -1.43
CA ALA A 263 -44.31 26.31 -1.11
C ALA A 263 -43.87 27.65 -1.74
N GLU A 264 -42.56 27.94 -1.74
CA GLU A 264 -42.02 29.13 -2.39
C GLU A 264 -42.17 29.08 -3.91
N GLU A 265 -41.90 27.94 -4.53
CA GLU A 265 -42.10 27.73 -5.97
C GLU A 265 -43.57 27.93 -6.36
N GLN A 266 -44.50 27.37 -5.59
CA GLN A 266 -45.94 27.59 -5.78
C GLN A 266 -46.32 29.06 -5.66
N ARG A 267 -45.77 29.79 -4.68
CA ARG A 267 -46.00 31.24 -4.55
C ARG A 267 -45.46 32.02 -5.74
N ARG A 268 -44.24 31.73 -6.19
CA ARG A 268 -43.64 32.36 -7.38
C ARG A 268 -44.47 32.08 -8.64
N ARG A 269 -44.99 30.87 -8.78
CA ARG A 269 -45.90 30.51 -9.89
C ARG A 269 -47.21 31.30 -9.82
N ALA A 270 -47.87 31.33 -8.66
CA ALA A 270 -49.09 32.10 -8.46
C ALA A 270 -48.88 33.60 -8.72
N GLU A 271 -47.75 34.16 -8.30
CA GLU A 271 -47.39 35.56 -8.57
C GLU A 271 -47.19 35.82 -10.07
N ARG A 272 -46.52 34.91 -10.80
CA ARG A 272 -46.38 35.01 -12.26
C ARG A 272 -47.75 34.95 -12.96
N GLU A 273 -48.63 34.04 -12.53
CA GLU A 273 -49.99 33.92 -13.05
C GLU A 273 -50.83 35.18 -12.77
N GLN A 274 -50.74 35.75 -11.57
CA GLN A 274 -51.40 37.01 -11.22
C GLN A 274 -50.88 38.19 -12.07
N ARG A 275 -49.55 38.31 -12.23
CA ARG A 275 -48.93 39.34 -13.09
C ARG A 275 -49.34 39.19 -14.55
N ALA A 276 -49.35 37.96 -15.07
CA ALA A 276 -49.81 37.67 -16.42
C ALA A 276 -51.28 38.07 -16.60
N ALA A 277 -52.15 37.73 -15.65
CA ALA A 277 -53.57 38.09 -15.68
C ALA A 277 -53.79 39.61 -15.65
N ALA A 278 -53.05 40.33 -14.80
CA ALA A 278 -53.09 41.79 -14.71
C ALA A 278 -52.64 42.45 -16.03
N ARG A 279 -51.49 42.04 -16.57
CA ARG A 279 -50.97 42.55 -17.85
C ARG A 279 -51.91 42.23 -19.02
N PHE A 280 -52.49 41.03 -19.05
CA PHE A 280 -53.43 40.67 -20.10
C PHE A 280 -54.68 41.55 -20.08
N LYS A 281 -55.19 41.93 -18.90
CA LYS A 281 -56.32 42.87 -18.80
C LYS A 281 -56.04 44.19 -19.50
N GLU A 282 -54.80 44.68 -19.42
CA GLU A 282 -54.36 45.92 -20.06
C GLU A 282 -54.12 45.76 -21.57
N VAL A 283 -53.50 44.65 -21.99
CA VAL A 283 -53.07 44.43 -23.38
C VAL A 283 -54.18 43.85 -24.27
N ALA A 284 -55.15 43.11 -23.70
CA ALA A 284 -56.22 42.46 -24.45
C ALA A 284 -57.04 43.39 -25.37
N PRO A 285 -57.39 44.64 -24.99
CA PRO A 285 -58.03 45.59 -25.90
C PRO A 285 -57.15 45.95 -27.10
N ALA A 286 -55.83 46.06 -26.92
CA ALA A 286 -54.91 46.35 -28.02
C ALA A 286 -54.80 45.17 -28.99
N ILE A 287 -54.69 43.93 -28.47
CA ILE A 287 -54.71 42.71 -29.28
C ILE A 287 -56.01 42.63 -30.09
N ALA A 288 -57.16 42.83 -29.43
CA ALA A 288 -58.47 42.83 -30.09
C ALA A 288 -58.55 43.87 -31.22
N ARG A 289 -58.02 45.09 -31.00
CA ARG A 289 -57.93 46.11 -32.06
C ARG A 289 -57.04 45.67 -33.22
N GLN A 290 -55.89 45.05 -32.96
CA GLN A 290 -55.01 44.54 -34.03
C GLN A 290 -55.69 43.46 -34.87
N VAL A 291 -56.43 42.54 -34.24
CA VAL A 291 -57.24 41.53 -34.95
C VAL A 291 -58.33 42.19 -35.79
N GLN A 292 -59.02 43.20 -35.27
CA GLN A 292 -60.02 43.96 -36.03
C GLN A 292 -59.40 44.74 -37.21
N VAL A 293 -58.24 45.37 -37.00
CA VAL A 293 -57.49 46.06 -38.07
C VAL A 293 -57.05 45.07 -39.14
N ALA A 294 -56.50 43.93 -38.75
CA ALA A 294 -56.11 42.87 -39.69
C ALA A 294 -57.31 42.42 -40.54
N SER A 295 -58.45 42.17 -39.89
CA SER A 295 -59.71 41.80 -40.58
C SER A 295 -60.18 42.89 -41.55
N ALA A 296 -60.21 44.15 -41.12
CA ALA A 296 -60.64 45.28 -41.98
C ALA A 296 -59.66 45.54 -43.14
N ARG A 297 -58.36 45.33 -42.94
CA ARG A 297 -57.35 45.46 -44.01
C ARG A 297 -57.46 44.32 -45.02
N ALA A 298 -57.73 43.11 -44.54
CA ALA A 298 -58.00 41.96 -45.40
C ALA A 298 -59.23 42.22 -46.30
N THR A 299 -60.34 42.73 -45.77
CA THR A 299 -61.52 43.07 -46.60
C THR A 299 -61.24 44.19 -47.62
N GLN A 300 -60.35 45.13 -47.29
CA GLN A 300 -59.85 46.17 -48.20
C GLN A 300 -58.80 45.67 -49.21
N ARG A 301 -58.46 44.37 -49.23
CA ARG A 301 -57.39 43.77 -50.03
C ARG A 301 -56.00 44.39 -49.79
N ARG A 302 -55.79 44.96 -48.60
CA ARG A 302 -54.48 45.46 -48.12
C ARG A 302 -53.77 44.36 -47.34
N TRP A 303 -53.37 43.30 -48.04
CA TRP A 303 -52.94 42.04 -47.43
C TRP A 303 -51.64 42.14 -46.62
N GLU A 304 -50.64 42.91 -47.09
CA GLU A 304 -49.38 43.13 -46.36
C GLU A 304 -49.61 43.83 -45.01
N ASP A 305 -50.48 44.85 -44.99
CA ASP A 305 -50.86 45.54 -43.74
C ASP A 305 -51.67 44.63 -42.80
N ALA A 306 -52.54 43.79 -43.36
CA ALA A 306 -53.31 42.81 -42.59
C ALA A 306 -52.38 41.79 -41.92
N GLN A 307 -51.37 41.30 -42.65
CA GLN A 307 -50.37 40.37 -42.13
C GLN A 307 -49.54 41.00 -41.01
N ALA A 308 -49.10 42.25 -41.17
CA ALA A 308 -48.35 42.97 -40.15
C ALA A 308 -49.16 43.13 -38.84
N ALA A 309 -50.43 43.55 -38.94
CA ALA A 309 -51.31 43.68 -37.77
C ALA A 309 -51.59 42.33 -37.09
N LEU A 310 -51.81 41.26 -37.88
CA LEU A 310 -52.06 39.93 -37.33
C LEU A 310 -50.83 39.35 -36.62
N SER A 311 -49.63 39.53 -37.19
CA SER A 311 -48.37 39.11 -36.56
C SER A 311 -48.08 39.87 -35.26
N GLN A 312 -48.44 41.16 -35.16
CA GLN A 312 -48.35 41.91 -33.91
C GLN A 312 -49.31 41.35 -32.84
N ALA A 313 -50.52 40.94 -33.23
CA ALA A 313 -51.46 40.30 -32.32
C ALA A 313 -50.96 38.93 -31.82
N GLU A 314 -50.33 38.14 -32.70
CA GLU A 314 -49.72 36.85 -32.32
C GLU A 314 -48.56 37.00 -31.35
N LEU A 315 -47.62 37.91 -31.65
CA LEU A 315 -46.49 38.21 -30.76
C LEU A 315 -46.96 38.59 -29.36
N ALA A 316 -48.01 39.42 -29.27
CA ALA A 316 -48.60 39.83 -28.01
C ALA A 316 -49.33 38.69 -27.27
N LEU A 317 -49.93 37.73 -27.98
CA LEU A 317 -50.56 36.54 -27.38
C LEU A 317 -49.53 35.51 -26.91
N ASP A 318 -48.41 35.37 -27.62
CA ASP A 318 -47.35 34.40 -27.29
C ASP A 318 -46.67 34.72 -25.94
N GLU A 319 -46.65 35.99 -25.51
CA GLU A 319 -46.20 36.40 -24.16
C GLU A 319 -46.97 35.71 -23.02
N PHE A 320 -48.19 35.24 -23.27
CA PHE A 320 -49.06 34.61 -22.28
C PHE A 320 -49.09 33.08 -22.40
N ARG A 321 -48.27 32.49 -23.28
CA ARG A 321 -48.24 31.05 -23.51
C ARG A 321 -47.82 30.29 -22.26
N GLY A 322 -48.56 29.23 -21.93
CA GLY A 322 -48.30 28.40 -20.74
C GLY A 322 -48.78 29.00 -19.42
N THR A 323 -49.44 30.15 -19.45
CA THR A 323 -50.16 30.72 -18.30
C THR A 323 -51.65 30.39 -18.37
N ASP A 324 -52.35 30.48 -17.25
CA ASP A 324 -53.82 30.25 -17.23
C ASP A 324 -54.60 31.30 -18.01
N VAL A 325 -54.00 32.46 -18.31
CA VAL A 325 -54.58 33.49 -19.19
C VAL A 325 -54.89 32.94 -20.58
N GLN A 326 -54.02 32.08 -21.12
CA GLN A 326 -54.21 31.47 -22.42
C GLN A 326 -55.48 30.59 -22.45
N ARG A 327 -55.81 29.96 -21.32
CA ARG A 327 -57.00 29.12 -21.15
C ARG A 327 -58.25 29.89 -20.75
N SER A 328 -58.10 31.16 -20.35
CA SER A 328 -59.25 32.02 -20.10
C SER A 328 -60.11 32.15 -21.34
N GLU A 329 -61.43 32.24 -21.18
CA GLU A 329 -62.40 32.34 -22.29
C GLU A 329 -62.01 33.46 -23.28
N ARG A 330 -61.61 34.62 -22.75
CA ARG A 330 -61.21 35.78 -23.56
C ARG A 330 -59.89 35.55 -24.31
N GLY A 331 -58.89 34.95 -23.68
CA GLY A 331 -57.61 34.61 -24.32
C GLY A 331 -57.81 33.58 -25.43
N ALA A 332 -58.56 32.52 -25.14
CA ALA A 332 -58.92 31.47 -26.09
C ALA A 332 -59.71 32.04 -27.29
N ALA A 333 -60.65 32.95 -27.05
CA ALA A 333 -61.41 33.60 -28.11
C ALA A 333 -60.55 34.45 -29.04
N LEU A 334 -59.62 35.26 -28.49
CA LEU A 334 -58.68 36.05 -29.31
C LEU A 334 -57.75 35.16 -30.13
N LEU A 335 -57.20 34.10 -29.52
CA LEU A 335 -56.36 33.13 -30.22
C LEU A 335 -57.14 32.43 -31.35
N ALA A 336 -58.37 32.01 -31.10
CA ALA A 336 -59.22 31.40 -32.11
C ALA A 336 -59.51 32.35 -33.29
N GLN A 337 -59.71 33.65 -33.03
CA GLN A 337 -59.86 34.64 -34.09
C GLN A 337 -58.59 34.77 -34.92
N VAL A 338 -57.42 34.87 -34.28
CA VAL A 338 -56.13 34.95 -34.97
C VAL A 338 -55.90 33.72 -35.85
N VAL A 339 -56.08 32.51 -35.29
CA VAL A 339 -55.94 31.23 -36.00
C VAL A 339 -56.89 31.15 -37.20
N ARG A 340 -58.12 31.64 -37.05
CA ARG A 340 -59.11 31.66 -38.15
C ARG A 340 -58.73 32.64 -39.27
N LEU A 341 -58.18 33.81 -38.94
CA LEU A 341 -57.84 34.84 -39.94
C LEU A 341 -56.53 34.55 -40.70
N ARG A 342 -55.58 33.85 -40.07
CA ARG A 342 -54.23 33.64 -40.62
C ARG A 342 -54.21 33.03 -42.03
N PRO A 343 -54.95 31.93 -42.33
CA PRO A 343 -54.93 31.33 -43.67
C PRO A 343 -55.42 32.28 -44.78
N ASP A 344 -56.46 33.06 -44.51
CA ASP A 344 -57.03 33.99 -45.48
C ASP A 344 -56.05 35.13 -45.80
N VAL A 345 -55.40 35.66 -44.76
CA VAL A 345 -54.40 36.74 -44.92
C VAL A 345 -53.17 36.24 -45.68
N ASP A 346 -52.65 35.05 -45.34
CA ASP A 346 -51.48 34.49 -46.02
C ASP A 346 -51.78 34.17 -47.50
N ALA A 347 -52.96 33.61 -47.79
CA ALA A 347 -53.41 33.39 -49.17
C ALA A 347 -53.52 34.69 -49.97
N GLY A 348 -54.02 35.77 -49.35
CA GLY A 348 -54.11 37.08 -49.98
C GLY A 348 -52.75 37.75 -50.25
N VAL A 349 -51.79 37.60 -49.33
CA VAL A 349 -50.40 38.06 -49.52
C VAL A 349 -49.77 37.31 -50.70
N GLU A 350 -49.89 35.99 -50.73
CA GLU A 350 -49.32 35.16 -51.80
C GLU A 350 -49.96 35.47 -53.15
N GLN A 351 -51.28 35.66 -53.22
CA GLN A 351 -51.95 36.07 -54.45
C GLN A 351 -51.45 37.44 -54.95
N THR A 352 -51.22 38.39 -54.03
CA THR A 352 -50.69 39.72 -54.37
C THR A 352 -49.28 39.63 -54.92
N ARG A 353 -48.44 38.80 -54.31
CA ARG A 353 -47.07 38.52 -54.76
C ARG A 353 -47.08 37.92 -56.17
N GLN A 354 -47.85 36.86 -56.40
CA GLN A 354 -47.97 36.22 -57.71
C GLN A 354 -48.45 37.20 -58.79
N ARG A 355 -49.38 38.11 -58.44
CA ARG A 355 -49.86 39.15 -59.36
C ARG A 355 -48.77 40.17 -59.72
N ARG A 356 -47.96 40.60 -58.75
CA ARG A 356 -46.79 41.48 -58.99
C ARG A 356 -45.77 40.79 -59.89
N GLU A 357 -45.42 39.54 -59.59
CA GLU A 357 -44.48 38.75 -60.41
C GLU A 357 -45.01 38.50 -61.84
N ALA A 358 -46.32 38.28 -62.01
CA ALA A 358 -46.94 38.16 -63.33
C ALA A 358 -46.94 39.48 -64.11
N GLU A 359 -47.19 40.61 -63.44
CA GLU A 359 -47.12 41.94 -64.07
C GLU A 359 -45.69 42.30 -64.46
N GLU A 360 -44.72 42.02 -63.61
CA GLU A 360 -43.30 42.21 -63.93
C GLU A 360 -42.87 41.37 -65.12
N ARG A 361 -43.26 40.09 -65.17
CA ARG A 361 -43.03 39.22 -66.33
C ARG A 361 -43.65 39.82 -67.61
N ARG A 362 -44.91 40.26 -67.57
CA ARG A 362 -45.54 40.94 -68.71
C ARG A 362 -44.81 42.22 -69.13
N ARG A 363 -44.33 43.02 -68.16
CA ARG A 363 -43.54 44.23 -68.45
C ARG A 363 -42.21 43.88 -69.11
N GLN A 364 -41.54 42.81 -68.66
CA GLN A 364 -40.30 42.33 -69.26
C GLN A 364 -40.55 41.81 -70.68
N GLU A 365 -41.59 41.01 -70.90
CA GLU A 365 -41.98 40.52 -72.23
C GLU A 365 -42.30 41.66 -73.19
N LEU A 366 -43.04 42.68 -72.75
CA LEU A 366 -43.34 43.87 -73.56
C LEU A 366 -42.09 44.68 -73.89
N LYS A 367 -41.15 44.82 -72.95
CA LYS A 367 -39.86 45.48 -73.20
C LYS A 367 -39.02 44.71 -74.21
N ALA A 368 -38.89 43.39 -74.02
CA ALA A 368 -38.16 42.52 -74.93
C ALA A 368 -38.75 42.57 -76.35
N ALA A 369 -40.08 42.50 -76.48
CA ALA A 369 -40.75 42.61 -77.78
C ALA A 369 -40.58 44.01 -78.41
N ALA A 370 -40.53 45.08 -77.62
CA ALA A 370 -40.27 46.43 -78.12
C ALA A 370 -38.81 46.60 -78.59
N GLU A 371 -37.86 46.03 -77.85
CA GLU A 371 -36.44 46.00 -78.23
C GLU A 371 -36.22 45.19 -79.52
N GLU A 372 -36.86 44.02 -79.63
CA GLU A 372 -36.82 43.18 -80.84
C GLU A 372 -37.39 43.94 -82.05
N ARG A 373 -38.55 44.60 -81.89
CA ARG A 373 -39.12 45.45 -82.96
C ARG A 373 -38.19 46.60 -83.36
N LEU A 374 -37.53 47.23 -82.39
CA LEU A 374 -36.57 48.29 -82.66
C LEU A 374 -35.35 47.76 -83.42
N GLN A 375 -34.85 46.57 -83.08
CA GLN A 375 -33.78 45.90 -83.80
C GLN A 375 -34.22 45.59 -85.24
N GLN A 376 -35.39 44.98 -85.43
CA GLN A 376 -35.95 44.70 -86.76
C GLN A 376 -36.10 45.98 -87.60
N MET A 377 -36.54 47.09 -87.00
CA MET A 377 -36.62 48.39 -87.68
C MET A 377 -35.24 48.93 -88.06
N LYS A 378 -34.24 48.79 -87.20
CA LYS A 378 -32.85 49.21 -87.49
C LYS A 378 -32.25 48.37 -88.62
N GLU A 379 -32.41 47.05 -88.57
CA GLU A 379 -31.96 46.13 -89.62
C GLU A 379 -32.65 46.43 -90.94
N ALA A 380 -33.98 46.63 -90.95
CA ALA A 380 -34.71 47.01 -92.16
C ALA A 380 -34.30 48.39 -92.68
N ALA A 381 -33.99 49.35 -91.81
CA ALA A 381 -33.49 50.66 -92.21
C ALA A 381 -32.06 50.58 -92.79
N GLU A 382 -31.21 49.73 -92.21
CA GLU A 382 -29.87 49.47 -92.72
C GLU A 382 -29.93 48.73 -94.06
N GLU A 383 -30.79 47.74 -94.21
CA GLU A 383 -31.04 47.05 -95.47
C GLU A 383 -31.53 48.03 -96.55
N ARG A 384 -32.48 48.92 -96.22
CA ARG A 384 -32.92 49.99 -97.12
C ARG A 384 -31.77 50.93 -97.49
N ARG A 385 -30.92 51.30 -96.53
CA ARG A 385 -29.74 52.14 -96.77
C ARG A 385 -28.76 51.42 -97.70
N GLN A 386 -28.44 50.16 -97.44
CA GLN A 386 -27.58 49.36 -98.31
C GLN A 386 -28.17 49.18 -99.70
N ALA A 387 -29.48 48.93 -99.81
CA ALA A 387 -30.19 48.84 -101.09
C ALA A 387 -30.18 50.17 -101.86
N SER A 388 -30.29 51.32 -101.18
CA SER A 388 -30.16 52.64 -101.80
C SER A 388 -28.74 52.97 -102.26
N LEU A 389 -27.72 52.39 -101.60
CA LEU A 389 -26.32 52.52 -102.01
C LEU A 389 -25.96 51.62 -103.20
N ARG A 390 -26.79 50.62 -103.53
CA ARG A 390 -26.58 49.79 -104.73
C ARG A 390 -26.87 50.63 -105.95
N VAL A 391 -25.82 50.93 -106.70
CA VAL A 391 -25.94 51.74 -107.90
C VAL A 391 -26.33 50.90 -109.10
N GLN A 392 -27.16 51.48 -109.96
CA GLN A 392 -27.55 50.85 -111.22
C GLN A 392 -26.48 51.16 -112.28
N CYS A 393 -25.94 50.12 -112.90
CA CYS A 393 -25.06 50.26 -114.05
C CYS A 393 -25.82 50.92 -115.21
N CYS A 394 -25.10 51.56 -116.12
CA CYS A 394 -25.71 52.24 -117.27
C CYS A 394 -26.45 51.30 -118.23
N ASP A 395 -26.20 50.00 -118.17
CA ASP A 395 -26.93 48.97 -118.93
C ASP A 395 -28.23 48.50 -118.25
N GLY A 396 -28.59 49.11 -117.12
CA GLY A 396 -29.80 48.80 -116.34
C GLY A 396 -29.62 47.68 -115.32
N THR A 397 -28.47 46.99 -115.27
CA THR A 397 -28.20 45.94 -114.28
C THR A 397 -27.86 46.54 -112.91
N ARG A 398 -28.33 45.92 -111.82
CA ARG A 398 -27.96 46.32 -110.45
C ARG A 398 -26.68 45.59 -110.04
N SER A 399 -25.57 46.31 -109.88
CA SER A 399 -24.33 45.70 -109.43
C SER A 399 -24.29 45.63 -107.89
N PRO A 400 -24.05 44.45 -107.28
CA PRO A 400 -23.96 44.33 -105.83
C PRO A 400 -22.66 44.91 -105.24
N SER A 401 -21.67 45.24 -106.08
CA SER A 401 -20.32 45.62 -105.65
C SER A 401 -19.91 47.06 -105.97
N CYS A 402 -20.67 47.78 -106.81
CA CYS A 402 -20.37 49.18 -107.11
C CYS A 402 -20.99 50.13 -106.06
N LEU A 403 -20.23 51.14 -105.63
CA LEU A 403 -20.65 52.20 -104.71
C LEU A 403 -20.20 53.55 -105.30
N CYS A 404 -21.04 54.59 -105.24
CA CYS A 404 -20.62 55.93 -105.63
C CYS A 404 -19.87 56.65 -104.50
N GLY A 405 -18.75 57.32 -104.85
CA GLY A 405 -17.98 58.15 -103.91
C GLY A 405 -16.65 57.58 -103.40
N ARG A 406 -16.15 56.45 -103.91
CA ARG A 406 -14.73 56.06 -103.75
C ARG A 406 -14.05 56.09 -105.11
N SER A 407 -12.96 56.82 -105.21
CA SER A 407 -12.15 57.09 -106.42
C SER A 407 -11.55 55.87 -107.12
N SER A 408 -11.94 54.65 -106.76
CA SER A 408 -11.59 53.43 -107.46
C SER A 408 -12.83 52.79 -108.08
N TYR A 409 -13.13 53.12 -109.33
CA TYR A 409 -14.02 52.34 -110.21
C TYR A 409 -13.43 50.96 -110.58
N ARG A 410 -12.65 50.33 -109.69
CA ARG A 410 -12.09 49.00 -109.89
C ARG A 410 -13.05 47.95 -109.34
N GLY A 411 -13.99 47.57 -110.19
CA GLY A 411 -15.04 46.56 -109.96
C GLY A 411 -15.97 46.52 -111.18
N CYS A 412 -16.89 45.55 -111.23
CA CYS A 412 -17.80 45.21 -112.36
C CYS A 412 -18.25 46.34 -113.31
N CYS A 413 -18.40 47.56 -112.82
CA CYS A 413 -18.81 48.73 -113.59
C CYS A 413 -17.88 49.15 -114.74
N SER A 414 -16.64 48.67 -114.80
CA SER A 414 -15.79 48.89 -115.99
C SER A 414 -16.25 48.11 -117.23
N HIS A 415 -17.02 47.03 -117.06
CA HIS A 415 -17.58 46.24 -118.17
C HIS A 415 -18.95 46.75 -118.63
N HIS A 416 -19.70 47.40 -117.74
CA HIS A 416 -21.08 47.85 -117.99
C HIS A 416 -21.18 49.35 -118.35
N GLY A 417 -20.09 49.95 -118.80
CA GLY A 417 -20.06 51.34 -119.29
C GLY A 417 -20.12 52.41 -118.20
N GLY A 418 -19.83 52.07 -116.94
CA GLY A 418 -19.87 52.99 -115.81
C GLY A 418 -21.19 52.96 -115.03
N VAL A 419 -21.27 53.85 -114.04
CA VAL A 419 -22.41 53.98 -113.13
C VAL A 419 -23.21 55.21 -113.52
N CYS A 420 -24.49 55.04 -113.86
CA CYS A 420 -25.33 56.14 -114.31
C CYS A 420 -25.95 56.87 -113.10
N GLY A 421 -25.86 58.22 -113.11
CA GLY A 421 -26.49 59.09 -112.10
C GLY A 421 -25.62 59.46 -110.90
N CYS A 422 -24.31 59.22 -110.93
CA CYS A 422 -23.38 59.76 -109.94
C CYS A 422 -22.66 60.97 -110.54
N GLU A 423 -23.07 62.15 -110.09
CA GLU A 423 -22.41 63.42 -110.42
C GLU A 423 -21.01 63.43 -109.76
N GLU A 424 -20.02 63.98 -110.48
CA GLU A 424 -18.60 64.04 -110.05
C GLU A 424 -18.37 64.80 -108.74
#